data_AF-A0ABD7ZYA2-F1
#
_entry.id   AF-A0ABD7ZYA2-F1
#
_cell.length_a   1.000
_cell.length_b   1.000
_cell.length_c   1.000
_cell.angle_alpha   90.00
_cell.angle_beta   90.00
_cell.angle_gamma   90.00
#
_symmetry.space_group_name_H-M   'P 1'
#
loop_
_entity.id
_entity.type
_entity.pdbx_description
1 polymer ?
#
loop_
_entity_poly.entity_id
_entity_poly.type
_entity_poly.pdbx_seq_one_letter_code
_entity_poly.pdbx_strand_id
1 'polypeptide(L)'
;MARNLKSAEDKVVAERISSNIKELMVLRGYRQVDLVNRTGIKRSTMCDYVNGNTIVPTQAIKKIAKALGATEAQILGDEIHITEFRNVCDLIVELQRELEKANERIDKLEAYILRGADTL
;
A
#
# COMPACT_ATOMS: atom_id res chain seq x y z
N MET A 1 -4.79 -13.30 -32.68
CA MET A 1 -3.71 -12.28 -32.59
C MET A 1 -3.04 -12.40 -31.23
N ALA A 2 -1.78 -12.83 -31.18
CA ALA A 2 -1.01 -12.86 -29.95
C ALA A 2 -0.44 -11.45 -29.67
N ARG A 3 -0.88 -10.81 -28.59
CA ARG A 3 -0.24 -9.60 -28.06
C ARG A 3 0.88 -10.04 -27.12
N ASN A 4 2.00 -10.46 -27.70
CA ASN A 4 3.24 -10.64 -26.95
C ASN A 4 3.87 -9.26 -26.67
N LEU A 5 4.66 -9.18 -25.60
CA LEU A 5 5.47 -8.02 -25.24
C LEU A 5 6.38 -7.68 -26.43
N LYS A 6 6.19 -6.51 -27.05
CA LYS A 6 6.87 -6.14 -28.29
C LYS A 6 8.15 -5.36 -28.03
N SER A 7 8.24 -4.71 -26.86
CA SER A 7 9.37 -3.90 -26.41
C SER A 7 9.80 -4.29 -24.99
N ALA A 8 11.05 -3.97 -24.64
CA ALA A 8 11.52 -4.04 -23.25
C ALA A 8 10.68 -3.15 -22.32
N GLU A 9 10.21 -2.00 -22.83
CA GLU A 9 9.32 -1.09 -22.11
C GLU A 9 7.98 -1.75 -21.79
N ASP A 10 7.39 -2.46 -22.76
CA ASP A 10 6.14 -3.21 -22.56
C ASP A 10 6.28 -4.24 -21.45
N LYS A 11 7.45 -4.90 -21.38
CA LYS A 11 7.76 -5.90 -20.35
C LYS A 11 7.83 -5.26 -18.97
N VAL A 12 8.54 -4.13 -18.84
CA VAL A 12 8.61 -3.38 -17.58
C VAL A 12 7.22 -2.95 -17.12
N VAL A 13 6.38 -2.45 -18.04
CA VAL A 13 4.99 -2.05 -17.72
C VAL A 13 4.14 -3.26 -17.29
N ALA A 14 4.24 -4.39 -18.00
CA ALA A 14 3.49 -5.60 -17.66
C ALA A 14 3.92 -6.20 -16.31
N GLU A 15 5.22 -6.20 -16.01
CA GLU A 15 5.78 -6.63 -14.73
C GLU A 15 5.28 -5.73 -13.58
N ARG A 16 5.28 -4.41 -13.77
CA ARG A 16 4.78 -3.47 -12.77
C ARG A 16 3.30 -3.69 -12.47
N ILE A 17 2.46 -3.76 -13.50
CA ILE A 17 1.02 -4.00 -13.34
C ILE A 17 0.77 -5.35 -12.67
N SER A 18 1.51 -6.39 -13.06
CA SER A 18 1.44 -7.73 -12.48
C SER A 18 1.72 -7.72 -10.97
N SER A 19 2.79 -7.06 -10.54
CA SER A 19 3.14 -6.91 -9.13
C SER A 19 2.04 -6.20 -8.33
N ASN A 20 1.54 -5.07 -8.84
CA ASN A 20 0.48 -4.30 -8.19
C ASN A 20 -0.81 -5.13 -8.02
N ILE A 21 -1.19 -5.91 -9.04
CA ILE A 21 -2.33 -6.83 -8.96
C ILE A 21 -2.12 -7.84 -7.84
N LYS A 22 -0.94 -8.46 -7.74
CA LYS A 22 -0.63 -9.44 -6.69
C LYS A 22 -0.67 -8.85 -5.29
N GLU A 23 -0.10 -7.66 -5.10
CA GLU A 23 -0.12 -6.98 -3.81
C GLU A 23 -1.56 -6.68 -3.36
N LEU A 24 -2.38 -6.12 -4.24
CA LEU A 24 -3.78 -5.86 -3.97
C LEU A 24 -4.58 -7.14 -3.71
N MET A 25 -4.25 -8.25 -4.39
CA MET A 25 -4.83 -9.56 -4.10
C MET A 25 -4.50 -10.02 -2.67
N VAL A 26 -3.24 -9.91 -2.26
CA VAL A 26 -2.79 -10.27 -0.91
C VAL A 26 -3.51 -9.42 0.14
N LEU A 27 -3.56 -8.10 -0.07
CA LEU A 27 -4.25 -7.17 0.84
C LEU A 27 -5.74 -7.47 1.01
N ARG A 28 -6.39 -8.08 0.01
CA ARG A 28 -7.81 -8.48 0.05
C ARG A 28 -8.03 -9.96 0.39
N GLY A 29 -6.96 -10.74 0.56
CA GLY A 29 -7.06 -12.19 0.78
C GLY A 29 -7.62 -12.94 -0.42
N TYR A 30 -7.46 -12.41 -1.64
CA TYR A 30 -8.02 -13.01 -2.85
C TYR A 30 -7.03 -13.95 -3.53
N ARG A 31 -7.56 -15.07 -4.01
CA ARG A 31 -6.90 -15.96 -4.97
C ARG A 31 -7.23 -15.54 -6.39
N GLN A 32 -6.43 -16.01 -7.35
CA GLN A 32 -6.65 -15.69 -8.76
C GLN A 32 -8.03 -16.13 -9.28
N VAL A 33 -8.56 -17.24 -8.75
CA VAL A 33 -9.91 -17.73 -9.07
C VAL A 33 -11.00 -16.73 -8.65
N ASP A 34 -10.77 -15.97 -7.58
CA ASP A 34 -11.72 -14.95 -7.11
C ASP A 34 -11.78 -13.78 -8.09
N LEU A 35 -10.64 -13.38 -8.63
CA LEU A 35 -10.54 -12.37 -9.69
C LEU A 35 -11.24 -12.82 -10.97
N VAL A 36 -11.07 -14.08 -11.38
CA VAL A 36 -11.79 -14.65 -12.53
C VAL A 36 -13.30 -14.54 -12.32
N ASN A 37 -13.79 -14.98 -11.16
CA ASN A 37 -15.21 -14.96 -10.83
C ASN A 37 -15.79 -13.54 -10.77
N ARG A 38 -15.02 -12.56 -10.24
CA ARG A 38 -15.46 -11.17 -10.08
C ARG A 38 -15.39 -10.35 -11.37
N THR A 39 -14.44 -10.65 -12.25
CA THR A 39 -14.20 -9.87 -13.48
C THR A 39 -14.84 -10.48 -14.73
N GLY A 40 -15.13 -11.78 -14.71
CA GLY A 40 -15.51 -12.56 -15.89
C GLY A 40 -14.38 -12.73 -16.91
N ILE A 41 -13.15 -12.35 -16.59
CA ILE A 41 -11.97 -12.55 -17.45
C ILE A 41 -11.61 -14.03 -17.41
N LYS A 42 -11.37 -14.63 -18.58
CA LYS A 42 -11.01 -16.05 -18.69
C LYS A 42 -9.76 -16.37 -17.85
N ARG A 43 -9.74 -17.57 -17.26
CA ARG A 43 -8.65 -18.04 -16.39
C ARG A 43 -7.26 -17.90 -17.05
N SER A 44 -7.11 -18.32 -18.31
CA SER A 44 -5.84 -18.21 -19.03
C SER A 44 -5.39 -16.76 -19.15
N THR A 45 -6.29 -15.86 -19.55
CA THR A 45 -6.01 -14.44 -19.68
C THR A 45 -5.68 -13.78 -18.33
N MET A 46 -6.39 -14.15 -17.26
CA MET A 46 -6.05 -13.69 -15.92
C MET A 46 -4.69 -14.23 -15.46
N CYS A 47 -4.31 -15.44 -15.87
CA CYS A 47 -2.98 -16.00 -15.67
C CYS A 47 -1.91 -15.13 -16.33
N ASP A 48 -2.12 -14.73 -17.58
CA ASP A 48 -1.17 -13.89 -18.29
C ASP A 48 -1.01 -12.52 -17.64
N TYR A 49 -2.11 -11.92 -17.14
CA TYR A 49 -2.07 -10.63 -16.46
C TYR A 49 -1.36 -10.71 -15.10
N VAL A 50 -1.72 -11.68 -14.27
CA VAL A 50 -1.12 -11.87 -12.94
C VAL A 50 0.34 -12.32 -13.06
N ASN A 51 0.77 -12.92 -14.17
CA ASN A 51 2.17 -13.27 -14.36
C ASN A 51 2.97 -12.22 -15.13
N GLY A 52 2.33 -11.17 -15.67
CA GLY A 52 3.00 -10.15 -16.47
C GLY A 52 3.44 -10.64 -17.86
N ASN A 53 2.84 -11.72 -18.37
CA ASN A 53 3.20 -12.31 -19.66
C ASN A 53 2.70 -11.49 -20.86
N THR A 54 1.77 -10.56 -20.63
CA THR A 54 1.17 -9.74 -21.69
C THR A 54 0.79 -8.37 -21.14
N ILE A 55 0.69 -7.40 -22.05
CA ILE A 55 0.19 -6.07 -21.72
C ILE A 55 -1.29 -6.18 -21.35
N VAL A 56 -1.62 -5.66 -20.18
CA VAL A 56 -3.00 -5.64 -19.70
C VAL A 56 -3.76 -4.52 -20.43
N PRO A 57 -4.86 -4.83 -21.17
CA PRO A 57 -5.65 -3.80 -21.82
C PRO A 57 -6.35 -2.90 -20.79
N THR A 58 -6.54 -1.62 -21.10
CA THR A 58 -7.23 -0.64 -20.21
C THR A 58 -8.59 -1.14 -19.71
N GLN A 59 -9.38 -1.80 -20.56
CA GLN A 59 -10.67 -2.37 -20.16
C GLN A 59 -10.53 -3.49 -19.11
N ALA A 60 -9.46 -4.27 -19.17
CA ALA A 60 -9.17 -5.29 -18.16
C ALA A 60 -8.67 -4.63 -16.86
N ILE A 61 -7.82 -3.59 -16.94
CA ILE A 61 -7.38 -2.79 -15.79
C ILE A 61 -8.59 -2.27 -15.01
N LYS A 62 -9.54 -1.63 -15.68
CA LYS A 62 -10.77 -1.12 -15.06
C LYS A 62 -11.59 -2.19 -14.35
N LYS A 63 -11.74 -3.37 -14.98
CA LYS A 63 -12.45 -4.50 -14.36
C LYS A 63 -11.72 -5.05 -13.14
N ILE A 64 -10.40 -5.18 -13.23
CA ILE A 64 -9.54 -5.69 -12.16
C ILE A 64 -9.54 -4.71 -10.97
N ALA A 65 -9.36 -3.41 -11.23
CA ALA A 65 -9.46 -2.36 -10.23
C ALA A 65 -10.80 -2.40 -9.49
N LYS A 66 -11.91 -2.47 -10.23
CA LYS A 66 -13.26 -2.61 -9.64
C LYS A 66 -13.39 -3.88 -8.79
N ALA A 67 -12.89 -5.02 -9.27
CA ALA A 67 -12.98 -6.29 -8.55
C ALA A 67 -12.14 -6.29 -7.25
N LEU A 68 -11.01 -5.60 -7.27
CA LEU A 68 -10.12 -5.40 -6.13
C LEU A 68 -10.54 -4.23 -5.24
N GLY A 69 -11.56 -3.45 -5.62
CA GLY A 69 -11.96 -2.23 -4.91
C GLY A 69 -10.81 -1.22 -4.81
N ALA A 70 -10.07 -1.06 -5.91
CA ALA A 70 -8.90 -0.21 -6.09
C ALA A 70 -9.15 0.82 -7.20
N THR A 71 -8.30 1.84 -7.30
CA THR A 71 -8.29 2.79 -8.42
C THR A 71 -7.56 2.17 -9.63
N GLU A 72 -7.78 2.72 -10.83
CA GLU A 72 -6.99 2.32 -12.01
C GLU A 72 -5.51 2.73 -11.86
N ALA A 73 -5.25 3.85 -11.18
CA ALA A 73 -3.90 4.36 -10.89
C ALA A 73 -3.09 3.42 -9.97
N GLN A 74 -3.74 2.80 -8.98
CA GLN A 74 -3.16 1.74 -8.16
C GLN A 74 -2.67 0.55 -8.99
N ILE A 75 -3.44 0.16 -10.00
CA ILE A 75 -3.06 -0.95 -10.89
C ILE A 75 -1.89 -0.53 -11.79
N LEU A 76 -1.93 0.69 -12.34
CA LEU A 76 -0.91 1.22 -13.23
C LEU A 76 0.43 1.52 -12.54
N GLY A 77 0.41 1.69 -11.22
CA GLY A 77 1.57 2.10 -10.42
C GLY A 77 1.82 3.61 -10.47
N ASP A 78 0.78 4.39 -10.76
CA ASP A 78 0.83 5.86 -10.80
C ASP A 78 0.57 6.46 -9.41
N GLU A 79 -0.02 5.68 -8.48
CA GLU A 79 -0.19 6.05 -7.07
C GLU A 79 0.88 5.38 -6.19
N ILE A 80 1.75 6.18 -5.58
CA ILE A 80 2.63 5.74 -4.48
C ILE A 80 1.76 5.62 -3.23
N HIS A 81 1.29 4.42 -2.91
CA HIS A 81 0.57 4.20 -1.65
C HIS A 81 1.54 3.96 -0.51
N ILE A 82 1.86 5.03 0.20
CA ILE A 82 2.48 4.98 1.52
C ILE A 82 1.42 4.54 2.54
N THR A 83 0.95 3.29 2.44
CA THR A 83 -0.13 2.78 3.29
C THR A 83 0.35 2.47 4.70
N GLU A 84 1.64 2.17 4.87
CA GLU A 84 2.27 1.98 6.18
C GLU A 84 2.52 3.32 6.91
N PHE A 85 2.61 4.45 6.19
CA PHE A 85 2.92 5.74 6.80
C PHE A 85 1.81 6.25 7.71
N ARG A 86 0.53 5.95 7.43
CA ARG A 86 -0.56 6.47 8.26
C ARG A 86 -0.51 5.91 9.68
N ASN A 87 -0.31 4.60 9.81
CA ASN A 87 -0.16 3.94 11.11
C ASN A 87 1.11 4.40 11.85
N VAL A 88 2.20 4.61 11.10
CA VAL A 88 3.45 5.14 11.66
C VAL A 88 3.26 6.60 12.14
N CYS A 89 2.55 7.44 11.39
CA CYS A 89 2.24 8.81 11.79
C CYS A 89 1.39 8.86 13.06
N ASP A 90 0.36 8.01 13.16
CA ASP A 90 -0.49 7.93 14.35
C ASP A 90 0.34 7.53 15.59
N LEU A 91 1.23 6.55 15.43
CA LEU A 91 2.14 6.12 16.50
C LEU A 91 3.17 7.21 16.88
N ILE A 92 3.71 7.94 15.89
CA ILE A 92 4.64 9.08 16.14
C ILE A 92 3.93 10.17 16.95
N VAL A 93 2.68 10.50 16.61
CA VAL A 93 1.91 11.53 17.32
C VAL A 93 1.63 11.10 18.75
N GLU A 94 1.31 9.82 19.00
CA GLU A 94 1.11 9.30 20.36
C GLU A 94 2.40 9.37 21.18
N LEU A 95 3.53 8.92 20.63
CA LEU A 95 4.82 8.96 21.32
C LEU A 95 5.27 10.40 21.65
N GLN A 96 5.03 11.36 20.75
CA GLN A 96 5.32 12.77 21.00
C GLN A 96 4.53 13.33 22.18
N ARG A 97 3.23 12.98 22.29
CA ARG A 97 2.39 13.39 23.42
C ARG A 97 2.87 12.81 24.74
N GLU A 98 3.34 11.56 24.76
CA GLU A 98 3.86 10.94 25.97
C GLU A 98 5.18 11.56 26.41
N LEU A 99 6.07 11.86 25.46
CA LEU A 99 7.33 12.55 25.74
C LEU A 99 7.10 13.93 26.35
N GLU A 100 6.14 14.69 25.83
CA GLU A 100 5.79 16.02 26.35
C GLU A 100 5.28 15.95 27.80
N LYS A 101 4.39 14.99 28.10
CA LYS A 101 3.93 14.75 29.48
C LYS A 101 5.07 14.36 30.42
N ALA A 102 6.03 13.56 29.95
CA ALA A 102 7.20 13.17 30.73
C ALA A 102 8.08 14.38 31.04
N ASN A 103 8.33 15.26 30.05
CA ASN A 103 9.10 16.48 30.24
C ASN A 103 8.44 17.42 31.26
N GLU A 104 7.12 17.63 31.16
CA GLU A 104 6.40 18.43 32.17
C GLU A 104 6.51 17.86 33.59
N ARG A 105 6.59 16.53 33.71
CA ARG A 105 6.75 15.87 35.02
C ARG A 105 8.15 16.09 35.57
N ILE A 106 9.17 16.04 34.72
CA ILE A 106 10.56 16.33 35.08
C ILE A 106 10.68 17.78 35.54
N ASP A 107 10.15 18.75 34.78
CA ASP A 107 10.19 20.17 35.13
C ASP A 107 9.58 20.43 36.52
N LYS A 108 8.46 19.78 36.82
CA LYS A 108 7.81 19.88 38.14
C LYS A 108 8.72 19.33 39.25
N LEU A 109 9.36 18.18 39.02
CA LEU A 109 10.27 17.57 40.00
C LEU A 109 11.52 18.42 40.22
N GLU A 110 12.12 18.95 39.16
CA GLU A 110 13.25 19.88 39.25
C GLU A 110 12.89 21.11 40.07
N ALA A 111 11.71 21.70 39.84
CA ALA A 111 11.22 22.82 40.63
C ALA A 111 11.01 22.47 42.11
N TYR A 112 10.56 21.25 42.43
CA TYR A 112 10.45 20.78 43.82
C TYR A 112 11.83 20.61 44.47
N ILE A 113 12.81 20.05 43.75
CA ILE A 113 14.17 19.85 44.25
C ILE A 113 14.84 21.20 44.52
N LEU A 114 14.74 22.16 43.60
CA LEU A 114 15.25 23.52 43.76
C LEU A 114 14.64 24.20 45.00
N ARG A 115 13.31 24.15 45.16
CA ARG A 115 12.63 24.72 46.34
C ARG A 115 12.99 24.02 47.66
N GLY A 116 13.24 22.72 47.61
CA GLY A 116 13.68 21.94 48.78
C GLY A 116 15.14 22.20 49.17
N ALA A 117 15.99 22.59 48.22
CA ALA A 117 17.38 22.97 48.49
C ALA A 117 17.52 24.37 49.10
N ASP A 118 16.60 25.29 48.79
CA ASP A 118 16.59 26.67 49.35
C ASP A 118 16.10 26.76 50.81
N THR A 119 15.66 25.65 51.41
CA THR A 119 15.09 25.59 52.77
C THR A 119 15.99 24.91 53.82
N LEU A 120 17.25 24.60 53.45
CA LEU A 120 18.31 24.08 54.33
C LEU A 120 19.49 25.05 54.38
#